data_AF-A0A2M9ZN44-F1
#
_entry.id   AF-A0A2M9ZN44-F1
#
_cell.length_a   1.000
_cell.length_b   1.000
_cell.length_c   1.000
_cell.angle_alpha   90.00
_cell.angle_beta   90.00
_cell.angle_gamma   90.00
#
_symmetry.space_group_name_H-M   'P 1'
#
loop_
_entity.id
_entity.type
_entity.pdbx_description
1 polymer ?
#
loop_
_entity_poly.entity_id
_entity_poly.type
_entity_poly.pdbx_seq_one_letter_code
_entity_poly.pdbx_strand_id
1 'polypeptide(L)'
;MIRPDKKTKIVCTIGPSSSDNDTIMAMIQAGMDIARMNFSHGTHEEHRKIFEMLRKCESESGIPLGIIADLQGPKIRTGKLRVPEVELVKNKTIRLIADPNFLGDETAIGTTFPPLLTDLRPGDKLLIDDGKLVLDVEVASPSEAVLKVIIGGVLKSNKGINLPGTPISAPALSEKDLADLKFALTLGVDYVALSFVRKASDLELARNMMTGVSTGLIAKIERPEAVRNIDEIIDAADGIMIARGDLGVEVDTEKVPVLQKELIFKTNRAGKPVITATQMLESMVTNPRPTRAEASDVANAVMDGTDAVMLSGESASGKFPVESVEIMSKILREIETIDHMYEIHWNLKKSELEIERSALGSAAREIAHAIHAKAIINFTRSGYSALITSEMRPKVPILSFTPYLSTARKMKLYRGVQPFVMPFMETFLDMIRYMESKLTSDEVLSTGDTVVILSGAPGGETKSVDFLQIYRIKQISSGF
;
A
#
# COMPACT_ATOMS: atom_id res chain seq x y z
N MET A 1 5.45 20.30 -15.80
CA MET A 1 6.75 20.60 -15.18
C MET A 1 7.17 19.37 -14.38
N ILE A 2 8.22 18.67 -14.80
CA ILE A 2 8.62 17.37 -14.25
C ILE A 2 9.71 17.60 -13.19
N ARG A 3 9.33 18.14 -12.04
CA ARG A 3 10.05 17.92 -10.78
C ARG A 3 9.18 16.95 -9.98
N PRO A 4 9.73 15.89 -9.37
CA PRO A 4 8.96 15.13 -8.41
C PRO A 4 8.69 16.09 -7.27
N ASP A 5 7.47 16.61 -7.22
CA ASP A 5 7.10 17.62 -6.24
C ASP A 5 7.14 17.05 -4.82
N LYS A 6 6.99 15.72 -4.70
CA LYS A 6 7.11 14.88 -3.50
C LYS A 6 7.81 13.55 -3.80
N LYS A 7 8.48 12.98 -2.81
CA LYS A 7 9.13 11.65 -2.87
C LYS A 7 8.17 10.55 -2.44
N THR A 8 7.43 10.76 -1.36
CA THR A 8 6.47 9.81 -0.81
C THR A 8 5.26 9.70 -1.74
N LYS A 9 4.83 8.46 -1.99
CA LYS A 9 3.81 8.14 -2.97
C LYS A 9 2.41 8.26 -2.39
N ILE A 10 1.42 8.55 -3.23
CA ILE A 10 0.01 8.60 -2.81
C ILE A 10 -0.75 7.48 -3.51
N VAL A 11 -1.36 6.61 -2.70
CA VAL A 11 -2.35 5.62 -3.12
C VAL A 11 -3.74 6.19 -2.88
N CYS A 12 -4.60 6.23 -3.89
CA CYS A 12 -5.98 6.69 -3.75
C CYS A 12 -6.95 5.57 -4.07
N THR A 13 -7.91 5.32 -3.18
CA THR A 13 -9.00 4.38 -3.47
C THR A 13 -9.99 5.00 -4.43
N ILE A 14 -10.34 4.27 -5.49
CA ILE A 14 -11.33 4.68 -6.48
C ILE A 14 -12.70 4.16 -6.09
N GLY A 15 -13.70 5.04 -6.13
CA GLY A 15 -15.08 4.69 -5.79
C GLY A 15 -16.09 5.66 -6.41
N PRO A 16 -17.34 5.67 -5.92
CA PRO A 16 -18.42 6.48 -6.47
C PRO A 16 -18.14 7.97 -6.63
N SER A 17 -17.29 8.58 -5.78
CA SER A 17 -16.93 10.00 -5.89
C SER A 17 -15.76 10.28 -6.84
N SER A 18 -15.14 9.25 -7.42
CA SER A 18 -13.89 9.40 -8.17
C SER A 18 -13.74 8.42 -9.34
N SER A 19 -14.84 7.90 -9.87
CA SER A 19 -14.83 6.91 -10.95
C SER A 19 -15.01 7.51 -12.35
N ASP A 20 -15.18 8.83 -12.46
CA ASP A 20 -15.28 9.55 -13.73
C ASP A 20 -13.92 10.07 -14.22
N ASN A 21 -13.82 10.37 -15.52
CA ASN A 21 -12.57 10.77 -16.17
C ASN A 21 -12.02 12.09 -15.61
N ASP A 22 -12.87 13.10 -15.42
CA ASP A 22 -12.44 14.44 -14.98
C ASP A 22 -11.84 14.38 -13.58
N THR A 23 -12.51 13.68 -12.66
CA THR A 23 -12.03 13.52 -11.28
C THR A 23 -10.73 12.71 -11.23
N ILE A 24 -10.63 11.61 -11.98
CA ILE A 24 -9.39 10.80 -12.03
C ILE A 24 -8.23 11.64 -12.59
N MET A 25 -8.44 12.37 -13.68
CA MET A 25 -7.44 13.25 -14.26
C MET A 25 -7.00 14.33 -13.27
N ALA A 26 -7.95 14.96 -12.57
CA ALA A 26 -7.66 15.94 -11.53
C ALA A 26 -6.84 15.32 -10.37
N MET A 27 -7.16 14.09 -9.94
CA MET A 27 -6.40 13.39 -8.90
C MET A 27 -4.97 13.02 -9.37
N ILE A 28 -4.78 12.62 -10.63
CA ILE A 28 -3.44 12.38 -11.22
C ILE A 28 -2.64 13.69 -11.15
N GLN A 29 -3.21 14.82 -11.57
CA GLN A 29 -2.54 16.12 -11.52
C GLN A 29 -2.28 16.61 -10.08
N ALA A 30 -3.17 16.28 -9.14
CA ALA A 30 -3.01 16.60 -7.73
C ALA A 30 -1.89 15.78 -7.04
N GLY A 31 -1.46 14.67 -7.65
CA GLY A 31 -0.31 13.88 -7.20
C GLY A 31 -0.60 12.41 -6.88
N MET A 32 -1.73 11.84 -7.35
CA MET A 32 -2.00 10.41 -7.25
C MET A 32 -0.94 9.62 -8.03
N ASP A 33 -0.28 8.67 -7.36
CA ASP A 33 0.69 7.78 -7.99
C ASP A 33 0.10 6.42 -8.34
N ILE A 34 -0.85 5.97 -7.52
CA ILE A 34 -1.43 4.63 -7.58
C ILE A 34 -2.93 4.70 -7.28
N ALA A 35 -3.72 4.02 -8.10
CA ALA A 35 -5.14 3.81 -7.86
C ALA A 35 -5.39 2.46 -7.17
N ARG A 36 -6.16 2.45 -6.09
CA ARG A 36 -6.61 1.24 -5.39
C ARG A 36 -8.04 0.91 -5.80
N MET A 37 -8.26 -0.30 -6.29
CA MET A 37 -9.56 -0.91 -6.51
C MET A 37 -9.88 -1.82 -5.33
N ASN A 38 -10.90 -1.49 -4.55
CA ASN A 38 -11.29 -2.26 -3.37
C ASN A 38 -12.33 -3.33 -3.73
N PHE A 39 -11.93 -4.60 -3.78
CA PHE A 39 -12.80 -5.72 -4.14
C PHE A 39 -13.76 -6.11 -3.00
N SER A 40 -13.73 -5.41 -1.87
CA SER A 40 -14.75 -5.59 -0.82
C SER A 40 -16.14 -5.15 -1.26
N HIS A 41 -16.23 -4.33 -2.30
CA HIS A 41 -17.44 -3.76 -2.87
C HIS A 41 -17.40 -3.87 -4.39
N GLY A 42 -18.57 -3.75 -5.02
CA GLY A 42 -18.69 -3.80 -6.48
C GLY A 42 -18.53 -5.20 -7.08
N THR A 43 -18.89 -5.29 -8.34
CA THR A 43 -18.82 -6.49 -9.18
C THR A 43 -17.57 -6.45 -10.07
N HIS A 44 -17.17 -7.60 -10.63
CA HIS A 44 -16.08 -7.65 -11.61
C HIS A 44 -16.34 -6.74 -12.81
N GLU A 45 -17.59 -6.61 -13.25
CA GLU A 45 -17.95 -5.74 -14.38
C GLU A 45 -17.74 -4.24 -14.04
N GLU A 46 -18.12 -3.82 -12.84
CA GLU A 46 -17.86 -2.44 -12.38
C GLU A 46 -16.36 -2.18 -12.25
N HIS A 47 -15.61 -3.13 -11.68
CA HIS A 47 -14.15 -3.05 -11.57
C HIS A 47 -13.46 -3.01 -12.93
N ARG A 48 -13.96 -3.73 -13.94
CA ARG A 48 -13.44 -3.66 -15.32
C ARG A 48 -13.58 -2.25 -15.90
N LYS A 49 -14.75 -1.62 -15.74
CA LYS A 49 -14.99 -0.25 -16.20
C LYS A 49 -14.08 0.76 -15.52
N ILE A 50 -13.89 0.62 -14.20
CA ILE A 50 -12.95 1.46 -13.44
C ILE A 50 -11.53 1.27 -13.98
N PHE A 51 -11.08 0.03 -14.18
CA PHE A 51 -9.76 -0.27 -14.71
C PHE A 51 -9.54 0.36 -16.10
N GLU A 52 -10.50 0.21 -17.01
CA GLU A 52 -10.44 0.80 -18.34
C GLU A 52 -10.39 2.34 -18.29
N MET A 53 -11.17 2.96 -17.39
CA MET A 53 -11.12 4.39 -17.17
C MET A 53 -9.75 4.85 -16.66
N LEU A 54 -9.17 4.14 -15.68
CA LEU A 54 -7.83 4.45 -15.16
C LEU A 54 -6.75 4.34 -16.24
N ARG A 55 -6.82 3.32 -17.10
CA ARG A 55 -5.88 3.17 -18.23
C ARG A 55 -6.08 4.23 -19.30
N LYS A 56 -7.32 4.67 -19.53
CA LYS A 56 -7.61 5.81 -20.41
C LYS A 56 -6.97 7.10 -19.86
N CYS A 57 -7.20 7.43 -18.59
CA CYS A 57 -6.61 8.62 -17.96
C CYS A 57 -5.08 8.56 -17.88
N GLU A 58 -4.48 7.38 -17.67
CA GLU A 58 -3.04 7.18 -17.77
C GLU A 58 -2.52 7.55 -19.17
N SER A 59 -3.20 7.09 -20.22
CA SER A 59 -2.84 7.40 -21.61
C SER A 59 -3.01 8.88 -21.93
N GLU A 60 -4.08 9.52 -21.46
CA GLU A 60 -4.38 10.93 -21.70
C GLU A 60 -3.43 11.88 -20.96
N SER A 61 -3.06 11.54 -19.71
CA SER A 61 -2.12 12.32 -18.91
C SER A 61 -0.66 12.12 -19.33
N GLY A 62 -0.32 10.98 -19.94
CA GLY A 62 1.05 10.60 -20.23
C GLY A 62 1.88 10.26 -18.97
N ILE A 63 1.23 10.13 -17.81
CA ILE A 63 1.87 9.84 -16.52
C ILE A 63 1.58 8.39 -16.16
N PRO A 64 2.60 7.52 -15.99
CA PRO A 64 2.37 6.14 -15.55
C PRO A 64 1.58 6.09 -14.23
N LEU A 65 0.56 5.24 -14.18
CA LEU A 65 -0.35 5.10 -13.04
C LEU A 65 -0.38 3.63 -12.57
N GLY A 66 0.08 3.37 -11.35
CA GLY A 66 -0.01 2.04 -10.76
C GLY A 66 -1.45 1.70 -10.36
N ILE A 67 -1.82 0.42 -10.39
CA ILE A 67 -3.12 -0.07 -9.92
C ILE A 67 -2.93 -1.21 -8.92
N ILE A 68 -3.57 -1.11 -7.76
CA ILE A 68 -3.64 -2.15 -6.72
C ILE A 68 -5.05 -2.74 -6.70
N ALA A 69 -5.18 -4.06 -6.87
CA ALA A 69 -6.39 -4.80 -6.51
C ALA A 69 -6.30 -5.23 -5.04
N ASP A 70 -7.15 -4.67 -4.18
CA ASP A 70 -7.21 -5.02 -2.75
C ASP A 70 -8.29 -6.07 -2.52
N LEU A 71 -7.87 -7.29 -2.18
CA LEU A 71 -8.74 -8.44 -1.94
C LEU A 71 -9.46 -8.30 -0.60
N GLN A 72 -10.68 -8.83 -0.51
CA GLN A 72 -11.53 -8.63 0.66
C GLN A 72 -11.03 -9.40 1.89
N GLY A 73 -10.51 -10.61 1.70
CA GLY A 73 -10.20 -11.53 2.79
C GLY A 73 -11.45 -12.15 3.44
N PRO A 74 -11.25 -13.00 4.47
CA PRO A 74 -12.33 -13.68 5.17
C PRO A 74 -13.19 -12.68 5.97
N LYS A 75 -14.36 -12.32 5.43
CA LYS A 75 -15.25 -11.32 6.02
C LYS A 75 -16.19 -11.93 7.06
N ILE A 76 -15.78 -11.91 8.33
CA ILE A 76 -16.59 -12.40 9.45
C ILE A 76 -17.52 -11.28 9.90
N ARG A 77 -18.84 -11.54 9.85
CA ARG A 77 -19.88 -10.54 10.14
C ARG A 77 -21.02 -11.12 10.94
N THR A 78 -21.78 -10.23 11.56
CA THR A 78 -23.13 -10.55 12.05
C THR A 78 -24.07 -10.84 10.87
N GLY A 79 -25.08 -11.65 11.12
CA GLY A 79 -26.14 -11.94 10.14
C GLY A 79 -27.09 -10.76 9.91
N LYS A 80 -28.21 -11.05 9.25
CA LYS A 80 -29.32 -10.10 9.11
C LYS A 80 -30.11 -10.01 10.41
N LEU A 81 -30.65 -8.83 10.69
CA LEU A 81 -31.55 -8.57 11.80
C LEU A 81 -33.01 -8.60 11.31
N ARG A 82 -33.95 -8.93 12.20
CA ARG A 82 -35.41 -8.87 11.93
C ARG A 82 -35.89 -7.44 11.67
N VAL A 83 -35.20 -6.47 12.26
CA VAL A 83 -35.45 -5.03 12.16
C VAL A 83 -34.19 -4.33 11.66
N PRO A 84 -34.26 -3.08 11.18
CA PRO A 84 -33.08 -2.37 10.65
C PRO A 84 -31.91 -2.30 11.65
N GLU A 85 -32.22 -2.15 12.93
CA GLU A 85 -31.26 -2.06 14.02
C GLU A 85 -31.84 -2.56 15.35
N VAL A 86 -30.97 -3.04 16.24
CA VAL A 86 -31.31 -3.48 17.60
C VAL A 86 -30.38 -2.83 18.61
N GLU A 87 -30.86 -2.59 19.83
CA GLU A 87 -30.06 -2.02 20.92
C GLU A 87 -29.51 -3.13 21.82
N LEU A 88 -28.18 -3.25 21.89
CA LEU A 88 -27.51 -4.13 22.83
C LEU A 88 -27.27 -3.39 24.14
N VAL A 89 -27.86 -3.88 25.22
CA VAL A 89 -27.77 -3.22 26.54
C VAL A 89 -26.61 -3.81 27.34
N LYS A 90 -25.78 -2.95 27.94
CA LYS A 90 -24.68 -3.35 28.81
C LYS A 90 -25.14 -4.31 29.91
N ASN A 91 -24.29 -5.31 30.20
CA ASN A 91 -24.50 -6.40 31.15
C ASN A 91 -25.61 -7.40 30.80
N LYS A 92 -26.32 -7.23 29.67
CA LYS A 92 -27.24 -8.27 29.19
C LYS A 92 -26.50 -9.38 28.46
N THR A 93 -27.14 -10.55 28.42
CA THR A 93 -26.68 -11.71 27.68
C THR A 93 -27.32 -11.72 26.30
N ILE A 94 -26.53 -12.09 25.28
CA ILE A 94 -26.99 -12.33 23.91
C ILE A 94 -26.36 -13.62 23.41
N ARG A 95 -27.06 -14.34 22.51
CA ARG A 95 -26.52 -15.52 21.85
C ARG A 95 -25.99 -15.22 20.46
N LEU A 96 -24.84 -15.79 20.12
CA LEU A 96 -24.37 -15.88 18.74
C LEU A 96 -24.71 -17.28 18.21
N ILE A 97 -25.47 -17.34 17.11
CA ILE A 97 -25.98 -18.59 16.53
C ILE A 97 -25.16 -18.95 15.28
N ALA A 98 -24.78 -20.22 15.16
CA ALA A 98 -24.05 -20.80 14.02
C ALA A 98 -24.94 -20.96 12.75
N ASP A 99 -25.69 -19.93 12.39
CA ASP A 99 -26.55 -19.92 11.21
C ASP A 99 -26.47 -18.55 10.49
N PRO A 100 -25.98 -18.51 9.24
CA PRO A 100 -25.88 -17.26 8.47
C PRO A 100 -27.25 -16.71 8.06
N ASN A 101 -28.31 -17.53 8.08
CA ASN A 101 -29.67 -17.15 7.73
C ASN A 101 -30.52 -16.76 8.96
N PHE A 102 -29.97 -16.88 10.17
CA PHE A 102 -30.68 -16.52 11.38
C PHE A 102 -30.98 -15.01 11.40
N LEU A 103 -32.27 -14.67 11.46
CA LEU A 103 -32.72 -13.29 11.62
C LEU A 103 -32.61 -12.89 13.09
N GLY A 104 -31.59 -12.10 13.40
CA GLY A 104 -31.25 -11.68 14.75
C GLY A 104 -32.17 -10.61 15.33
N ASP A 105 -32.14 -10.51 16.66
CA ASP A 105 -32.82 -9.53 17.50
C ASP A 105 -31.93 -9.16 18.71
N GLU A 106 -32.47 -8.50 19.73
CA GLU A 106 -31.73 -8.10 20.94
C GLU A 106 -31.29 -9.28 21.82
N THR A 107 -31.77 -10.51 21.57
CA THR A 107 -31.48 -11.71 22.37
C THR A 107 -30.59 -12.72 21.65
N ALA A 108 -30.58 -12.73 20.32
CA ALA A 108 -29.73 -13.61 19.53
C ALA A 108 -29.38 -13.00 18.17
N ILE A 109 -28.18 -13.25 17.68
CA ILE A 109 -27.71 -12.84 16.34
C ILE A 109 -27.03 -14.01 15.63
N GLY A 110 -27.15 -14.07 14.30
CA GLY A 110 -26.40 -15.01 13.47
C GLY A 110 -25.00 -14.50 13.12
N THR A 111 -24.17 -15.37 12.53
CA THR A 111 -22.89 -14.98 11.91
C THR A 111 -22.76 -15.51 10.48
N THR A 112 -22.10 -14.74 9.62
CA THR A 112 -21.76 -15.19 8.25
C THR A 112 -20.69 -16.27 8.23
N PHE A 113 -20.00 -16.53 9.35
CA PHE A 113 -18.97 -17.55 9.46
C PHE A 113 -19.24 -18.46 10.67
N PRO A 114 -20.15 -19.44 10.55
CA PRO A 114 -20.45 -20.39 11.63
C PRO A 114 -19.24 -21.09 12.26
N PRO A 115 -18.17 -21.45 11.52
CA PRO A 115 -16.98 -22.05 12.14
C PRO A 115 -16.30 -21.16 13.20
N LEU A 116 -16.59 -19.85 13.23
CA LEU A 116 -16.13 -18.94 14.28
C LEU A 116 -16.39 -19.49 15.69
N LEU A 117 -17.55 -20.13 15.90
CA LEU A 117 -17.96 -20.58 17.22
C LEU A 117 -17.05 -21.67 17.79
N THR A 118 -16.37 -22.43 16.93
CA THR A 118 -15.38 -23.44 17.38
C THR A 118 -14.05 -22.83 17.79
N ASP A 119 -13.76 -21.62 17.30
CA ASP A 119 -12.55 -20.86 17.62
C ASP A 119 -12.67 -20.17 18.97
N LEU A 120 -13.90 -19.85 19.41
CA LEU A 120 -14.17 -19.15 20.67
C LEU A 120 -13.85 -20.00 21.92
N ARG A 121 -13.37 -19.33 22.95
CA ARG A 121 -13.14 -19.84 24.31
C ARG A 121 -13.77 -18.89 25.34
N PRO A 122 -14.24 -19.41 26.49
CA PRO A 122 -14.64 -18.55 27.61
C PRO A 122 -13.54 -17.54 27.96
N GLY A 123 -13.91 -16.27 28.07
CA GLY A 123 -13.01 -15.14 28.32
C GLY A 123 -12.52 -14.40 27.07
N ASP A 124 -12.74 -14.94 25.86
CA ASP A 124 -12.43 -14.23 24.62
C ASP A 124 -13.30 -12.98 24.47
N LYS A 125 -12.77 -11.99 23.75
CA LYS A 125 -13.50 -10.77 23.39
C LYS A 125 -14.01 -10.85 21.96
N LEU A 126 -15.26 -10.47 21.79
CA LEU A 126 -15.92 -10.32 20.49
C LEU A 126 -16.27 -8.85 20.30
N LEU A 127 -15.59 -8.23 19.34
CA LEU A 127 -15.79 -6.83 18.96
C LEU A 127 -16.72 -6.78 17.73
N ILE A 128 -17.71 -5.89 17.74
CA ILE A 128 -18.62 -5.70 16.60
C ILE A 128 -18.63 -4.23 16.18
N ASP A 129 -18.69 -3.99 14.86
CA ASP A 129 -18.69 -2.66 14.24
C ASP A 129 -17.45 -1.85 14.63
N ASP A 130 -16.27 -2.40 14.34
CA ASP A 130 -14.96 -1.79 14.59
C ASP A 130 -14.73 -1.47 16.08
N GLY A 131 -15.18 -2.37 16.96
CA GLY A 131 -15.01 -2.25 18.41
C GLY A 131 -16.00 -1.33 19.13
N LYS A 132 -16.99 -0.76 18.43
CA LYS A 132 -18.05 0.04 19.08
C LYS A 132 -18.90 -0.76 20.05
N LEU A 133 -19.08 -2.04 19.76
CA LEU A 133 -19.73 -3.00 20.63
C LEU A 133 -18.71 -4.02 21.08
N VAL A 134 -18.69 -4.32 22.37
CA VAL A 134 -17.74 -5.27 22.97
C VAL A 134 -18.51 -6.28 23.78
N LEU A 135 -18.27 -7.55 23.48
CA LEU A 135 -18.90 -8.68 24.14
C LEU A 135 -17.82 -9.62 24.68
N ASP A 136 -18.03 -10.18 25.86
CA ASP A 136 -17.19 -11.23 26.41
C ASP A 136 -17.87 -12.59 26.20
N VAL A 137 -17.11 -13.58 25.76
CA VAL A 137 -17.59 -14.95 25.61
C VAL A 137 -17.70 -15.61 26.98
N GLU A 138 -18.91 -15.99 27.40
CA GLU A 138 -19.11 -16.74 28.63
C GLU A 138 -18.94 -18.25 28.38
N VAL A 139 -19.60 -18.78 27.35
CA VAL A 139 -19.52 -20.18 26.92
C VAL A 139 -19.67 -20.24 25.41
N ALA A 140 -18.93 -21.13 24.75
CA ALA A 140 -19.06 -21.40 23.33
C ALA A 140 -19.24 -22.89 23.06
N SER A 141 -20.07 -23.20 22.07
CA SER A 141 -20.29 -24.54 21.51
C SER A 141 -20.35 -24.42 19.98
N PRO A 142 -20.25 -25.53 19.22
CA PRO A 142 -20.33 -25.47 17.76
C PRO A 142 -21.64 -24.89 17.20
N SER A 143 -22.74 -24.89 17.97
CA SER A 143 -24.05 -24.38 17.53
C SER A 143 -24.37 -22.97 18.00
N GLU A 144 -23.93 -22.62 19.21
CA GLU A 144 -24.16 -21.29 19.78
C GLU A 144 -23.09 -20.89 20.80
N ALA A 145 -22.88 -19.58 20.94
CA ALA A 145 -22.08 -18.99 22.01
C ALA A 145 -22.94 -18.02 22.84
N VAL A 146 -22.78 -18.07 24.15
CA VAL A 146 -23.39 -17.16 25.11
C VAL A 146 -22.41 -16.03 25.37
N LEU A 147 -22.84 -14.80 25.10
CA LEU A 147 -22.02 -13.60 25.17
C LEU A 147 -22.61 -12.62 26.17
N LYS A 148 -21.75 -11.95 26.93
CA LYS A 148 -22.12 -10.85 27.81
C LYS A 148 -21.74 -9.52 27.19
N VAL A 149 -22.70 -8.59 27.10
CA VAL A 149 -22.44 -7.25 26.55
C VAL A 149 -21.65 -6.41 27.56
N ILE A 150 -20.42 -6.02 27.20
CA ILE A 150 -19.55 -5.16 28.01
C ILE A 150 -19.71 -3.70 27.62
N ILE A 151 -19.73 -3.44 26.31
CA ILE A 151 -20.05 -2.14 25.72
C ILE A 151 -21.23 -2.35 24.78
N GLY A 152 -22.36 -1.75 25.14
CA GLY A 152 -23.61 -1.80 24.40
C GLY A 152 -23.75 -0.65 23.40
N GLY A 153 -24.85 -0.67 22.65
CA GLY A 153 -25.14 0.33 21.62
C GLY A 153 -25.98 -0.25 20.49
N VAL A 154 -26.10 0.52 19.41
CA VAL A 154 -26.92 0.15 18.24
C VAL A 154 -26.16 -0.82 17.34
N LEU A 155 -26.71 -2.02 17.16
CA LEU A 155 -26.26 -3.00 16.19
C LEU A 155 -27.13 -2.94 14.93
N LYS A 156 -26.49 -2.91 13.75
CA LYS A 156 -27.15 -3.06 12.45
C LYS A 156 -26.81 -4.42 11.83
N SER A 157 -27.48 -4.78 10.74
CA SER A 157 -27.18 -6.02 10.00
C SER A 157 -25.78 -5.99 9.37
N ASN A 158 -25.15 -7.16 9.22
CA ASN A 158 -23.89 -7.35 8.48
C ASN A 158 -22.72 -6.52 9.00
N LYS A 159 -22.60 -6.33 10.32
CA LYS A 159 -21.48 -5.63 10.95
C LYS A 159 -20.28 -6.55 11.13
N GLY A 160 -19.07 -6.01 10.98
CA GLY A 160 -17.82 -6.75 11.15
C GLY A 160 -17.73 -7.35 12.55
N ILE A 161 -17.21 -8.57 12.65
CA ILE A 161 -16.84 -9.22 13.91
C ILE A 161 -15.33 -9.37 13.93
N ASN A 162 -14.70 -8.91 15.01
CA ASN A 162 -13.28 -9.07 15.28
C ASN A 162 -13.10 -9.86 16.59
N LEU A 163 -12.06 -10.68 16.63
CA LEU A 163 -11.72 -11.52 17.79
C LEU A 163 -10.26 -11.31 18.19
N PRO A 164 -9.96 -10.22 18.95
CA PRO A 164 -8.61 -9.92 19.38
C PRO A 164 -8.00 -11.07 20.17
N GLY A 165 -6.83 -11.51 19.72
CA GLY A 165 -6.07 -12.59 20.38
C GLY A 165 -6.62 -14.00 20.16
N THR A 166 -7.75 -14.17 19.47
CA THR A 166 -8.29 -15.49 19.13
C THR A 166 -7.74 -15.95 17.77
N PRO A 167 -7.08 -17.12 17.69
CA PRO A 167 -6.68 -17.70 16.41
C PRO A 167 -7.90 -18.09 15.60
N ILE A 168 -8.13 -17.42 14.47
CA ILE A 168 -9.28 -17.68 13.60
C ILE A 168 -8.91 -18.76 12.57
N SER A 169 -9.75 -19.79 12.45
CA SER A 169 -9.57 -20.93 11.53
C SER A 169 -9.87 -20.61 10.07
N ALA A 170 -10.44 -19.43 9.78
CA ALA A 170 -10.75 -18.96 8.44
C ALA A 170 -9.50 -19.00 7.52
N PRO A 171 -9.66 -19.45 6.25
CA PRO A 171 -8.58 -19.40 5.28
C PRO A 171 -8.23 -17.95 4.96
N ALA A 172 -6.96 -17.69 4.62
CA ALA A 172 -6.51 -16.35 4.25
C ALA A 172 -7.15 -15.84 2.94
N LEU A 173 -7.48 -16.76 2.03
CA LEU A 173 -8.21 -16.49 0.79
C LEU A 173 -9.56 -17.19 0.84
N SER A 174 -10.64 -16.42 0.74
CA SER A 174 -11.97 -16.98 0.49
C SER A 174 -12.14 -17.44 -0.96
N GLU A 175 -13.21 -18.19 -1.25
CA GLU A 175 -13.57 -18.53 -2.64
C GLU A 175 -13.76 -17.28 -3.51
N LYS A 176 -14.33 -16.23 -2.92
CA LYS A 176 -14.47 -14.92 -3.56
C LYS A 176 -13.09 -14.31 -3.85
N ASP A 177 -12.16 -14.31 -2.89
CA ASP A 177 -10.82 -13.77 -3.10
C ASP A 177 -10.05 -14.53 -4.19
N LEU A 178 -10.25 -15.85 -4.32
CA LEU A 178 -9.67 -16.64 -5.40
C LEU A 178 -10.23 -16.23 -6.77
N ALA A 179 -11.53 -15.95 -6.87
CA ALA A 179 -12.16 -15.45 -8.08
C ALA A 179 -11.69 -14.02 -8.41
N ASP A 180 -11.63 -13.15 -7.41
CA ASP A 180 -11.16 -11.77 -7.52
C ASP A 180 -9.69 -11.70 -7.93
N LEU A 181 -8.83 -12.53 -7.34
CA LEU A 181 -7.42 -12.63 -7.69
C LEU A 181 -7.26 -13.03 -9.15
N LYS A 182 -7.95 -14.09 -9.61
CA LYS A 182 -7.91 -14.50 -11.02
C LYS A 182 -8.34 -13.35 -11.93
N PHE A 183 -9.45 -12.70 -11.61
CA PHE A 183 -9.95 -11.57 -12.38
C PHE A 183 -8.94 -10.41 -12.43
N ALA A 184 -8.39 -9.99 -11.29
CA ALA A 184 -7.40 -8.91 -11.20
C ALA A 184 -6.14 -9.23 -12.03
N LEU A 185 -5.68 -10.48 -12.03
CA LEU A 185 -4.56 -10.92 -12.87
C LEU A 185 -4.90 -10.85 -14.35
N THR A 186 -6.13 -11.17 -14.77
CA THR A 186 -6.56 -11.00 -16.18
C THR A 186 -6.62 -9.55 -16.62
N LEU A 187 -6.88 -8.61 -15.70
CA LEU A 187 -6.82 -7.18 -16.00
C LEU A 187 -5.38 -6.69 -16.19
N GLY A 188 -4.40 -7.36 -15.56
CA GLY A 188 -3.01 -6.90 -15.55
C GLY A 188 -2.81 -5.75 -14.56
N VAL A 189 -3.35 -5.87 -13.35
CA VAL A 189 -3.05 -4.95 -12.24
C VAL A 189 -1.58 -5.04 -11.85
N ASP A 190 -1.04 -3.93 -11.34
CA ASP A 190 0.38 -3.81 -11.02
C ASP A 190 0.72 -4.44 -9.66
N TYR A 191 -0.24 -4.40 -8.73
CA TYR A 191 -0.18 -5.09 -7.44
C TYR A 191 -1.51 -5.73 -7.04
N VAL A 192 -1.42 -6.76 -6.21
CA VAL A 192 -2.53 -7.32 -5.44
C VAL A 192 -2.21 -7.15 -3.96
N ALA A 193 -3.16 -6.69 -3.16
CA ALA A 193 -3.06 -6.66 -1.70
C ALA A 193 -3.92 -7.77 -1.08
N LEU A 194 -3.31 -8.59 -0.23
CA LEU A 194 -3.98 -9.68 0.48
C LEU A 194 -4.33 -9.24 1.91
N SER A 195 -5.63 -9.25 2.23
CA SER A 195 -6.17 -8.93 3.56
C SER A 195 -5.97 -10.09 4.56
N PHE A 196 -5.98 -9.76 5.85
CA PHE A 196 -5.93 -10.70 6.98
C PHE A 196 -4.75 -11.68 6.96
N VAL A 197 -3.61 -11.26 6.41
CA VAL A 197 -2.37 -12.06 6.47
C VAL A 197 -1.98 -12.26 7.94
N ARG A 198 -1.56 -13.47 8.32
CA ARG A 198 -1.10 -13.80 9.69
C ARG A 198 0.30 -14.41 9.72
N LYS A 199 0.70 -15.05 8.63
CA LYS A 199 1.96 -15.81 8.49
C LYS A 199 2.38 -15.90 7.02
N ALA A 200 3.63 -16.24 6.76
CA ALA A 200 4.16 -16.36 5.40
C ALA A 200 3.35 -17.33 4.52
N SER A 201 2.91 -18.47 5.09
CA SER A 201 2.17 -19.49 4.34
C SER A 201 0.80 -19.01 3.82
N ASP A 202 0.24 -17.94 4.38
CA ASP A 202 -1.01 -17.34 3.88
C ASP A 202 -0.83 -16.72 2.48
N LEU A 203 0.41 -16.34 2.12
CA LEU A 203 0.76 -15.72 0.83
C LEU A 203 1.06 -16.74 -0.27
N GLU A 204 1.37 -17.99 0.08
CA GLU A 204 1.85 -19.02 -0.85
C GLU A 204 0.84 -19.33 -1.95
N LEU A 205 -0.45 -19.46 -1.60
CA LEU A 205 -1.49 -19.77 -2.57
C LEU A 205 -1.64 -18.63 -3.60
N ALA A 206 -1.68 -17.38 -3.14
CA ALA A 206 -1.71 -16.23 -4.03
C ALA A 206 -0.45 -16.20 -4.92
N ARG A 207 0.74 -16.41 -4.33
CA ARG A 207 2.01 -16.41 -5.04
C ARG A 207 2.05 -17.45 -6.16
N ASN A 208 1.58 -18.67 -5.89
CA ASN A 208 1.51 -19.74 -6.88
C ASN A 208 0.60 -19.37 -8.05
N MET A 209 -0.56 -18.76 -7.77
CA MET A 209 -1.48 -18.28 -8.81
C MET A 209 -0.92 -17.10 -9.63
N MET A 210 0.02 -16.35 -9.06
CA MET A 210 0.69 -15.22 -9.71
C MET A 210 1.93 -15.64 -10.52
N THR A 211 2.21 -16.94 -10.67
CA THR A 211 3.34 -17.43 -11.46
C THR A 211 3.21 -16.98 -12.91
N GLY A 212 4.28 -16.39 -13.47
CA GLY A 212 4.32 -15.94 -14.87
C GLY A 212 3.78 -14.54 -15.11
N VAL A 213 3.27 -13.85 -14.08
CA VAL A 213 2.93 -12.42 -14.18
C VAL A 213 3.93 -11.54 -13.43
N SER A 214 3.98 -10.25 -13.76
CA SER A 214 4.84 -9.28 -13.10
C SER A 214 4.18 -8.57 -11.90
N THR A 215 2.91 -8.84 -11.61
CA THR A 215 2.14 -8.24 -10.51
C THR A 215 2.82 -8.46 -9.16
N GLY A 216 2.95 -7.41 -8.34
CA GLY A 216 3.49 -7.52 -6.98
C GLY A 216 2.44 -7.97 -5.96
N LEU A 217 2.84 -8.70 -4.92
CA LEU A 217 1.98 -9.12 -3.82
C LEU A 217 2.27 -8.30 -2.57
N ILE A 218 1.27 -7.58 -2.08
CA ILE A 218 1.32 -6.76 -0.87
C ILE A 218 0.61 -7.50 0.27
N ALA A 219 1.29 -7.71 1.39
CA ALA A 219 0.67 -8.29 2.58
C ALA A 219 0.05 -7.17 3.44
N LYS A 220 -1.24 -7.26 3.77
CA LYS A 220 -1.90 -6.31 4.68
C LYS A 220 -1.72 -6.78 6.12
N ILE A 221 -1.12 -5.91 6.93
CA ILE A 221 -0.86 -6.15 8.36
C ILE A 221 -2.02 -5.57 9.16
N GLU A 222 -2.97 -6.45 9.47
CA GLU A 222 -4.24 -6.13 10.14
C GLU A 222 -4.39 -6.89 11.47
N ARG A 223 -3.51 -7.89 11.69
CA ARG A 223 -3.69 -8.90 12.73
C ARG A 223 -2.46 -8.95 13.65
N PRO A 224 -2.62 -9.16 14.97
CA PRO A 224 -1.51 -9.30 15.91
C PRO A 224 -0.54 -10.44 15.55
N GLU A 225 -1.06 -11.51 14.95
CA GLU A 225 -0.29 -12.65 14.42
C GLU A 225 0.72 -12.19 13.37
N ALA A 226 0.31 -11.33 12.43
CA ALA A 226 1.20 -10.81 11.41
C ALA A 226 2.27 -9.89 11.97
N VAL A 227 1.97 -9.13 13.02
CA VAL A 227 2.98 -8.33 13.71
C VAL A 227 4.06 -9.23 14.33
N ARG A 228 3.66 -10.35 14.96
CA ARG A 228 4.62 -11.32 15.52
C ARG A 228 5.44 -12.02 14.45
N ASN A 229 4.82 -12.36 13.32
CA ASN A 229 5.43 -13.06 12.20
C ASN A 229 5.95 -12.11 11.11
N ILE A 230 6.22 -10.85 11.45
CA ILE A 230 6.44 -9.83 10.43
C ILE A 230 7.65 -10.13 9.54
N ASP A 231 8.72 -10.68 10.09
CA ASP A 231 9.96 -10.93 9.34
C ASP A 231 9.73 -11.95 8.21
N GLU A 232 9.08 -13.09 8.50
CA GLU A 232 8.74 -14.09 7.48
C GLU A 232 7.71 -13.58 6.45
N ILE A 233 6.78 -12.72 6.86
CA ILE A 233 5.78 -12.12 5.98
C ILE A 233 6.44 -11.13 5.02
N ILE A 234 7.33 -10.28 5.55
CA ILE A 234 8.11 -9.35 4.73
C ILE A 234 8.89 -10.16 3.70
N ASP A 235 9.56 -11.24 4.09
CA ASP A 235 10.34 -12.10 3.17
C ASP A 235 9.49 -12.71 2.04
N ALA A 236 8.28 -13.17 2.34
CA ALA A 236 7.37 -13.78 1.37
C ALA A 236 6.61 -12.78 0.46
N ALA A 237 6.48 -11.51 0.87
CA ALA A 237 5.76 -10.47 0.14
C ALA A 237 6.68 -9.61 -0.76
N ASP A 238 6.11 -8.84 -1.69
CA ASP A 238 6.84 -7.80 -2.45
C ASP A 238 6.76 -6.43 -1.77
N GLY A 239 6.01 -6.31 -0.68
CA GLY A 239 5.80 -5.12 0.12
C GLY A 239 4.70 -5.37 1.15
N ILE A 240 4.51 -4.43 2.08
CA ILE A 240 3.44 -4.53 3.08
C ILE A 240 2.55 -3.29 3.08
N MET A 241 1.33 -3.44 3.59
CA MET A 241 0.40 -2.35 3.86
C MET A 241 -0.02 -2.41 5.33
N ILE A 242 0.28 -1.35 6.08
CA ILE A 242 -0.08 -1.25 7.50
C ILE A 242 -1.48 -0.63 7.58
N ALA A 243 -2.49 -1.46 7.79
CA ALA A 243 -3.89 -1.04 7.87
C ALA A 243 -4.26 -0.72 9.33
N ARG A 244 -4.05 0.54 9.71
CA ARG A 244 -4.08 0.99 11.11
C ARG A 244 -5.45 0.94 11.76
N GLY A 245 -6.51 1.17 10.98
CA GLY A 245 -7.89 1.04 11.41
C GLY A 245 -8.20 -0.41 11.82
N ASP A 246 -7.95 -1.36 10.93
CA ASP A 246 -8.17 -2.79 11.21
C ASP A 246 -7.26 -3.31 12.32
N LEU A 247 -5.96 -2.97 12.27
CA LEU A 247 -5.01 -3.36 13.32
C LEU A 247 -5.39 -2.78 14.69
N GLY A 248 -5.82 -1.52 14.74
CA GLY A 248 -6.22 -0.82 15.95
C GLY A 248 -7.54 -1.32 16.57
N VAL A 249 -8.30 -2.15 15.86
CA VAL A 249 -9.41 -2.92 16.44
C VAL A 249 -8.88 -4.17 17.16
N GLU A 250 -7.80 -4.77 16.67
CA GLU A 250 -7.24 -6.04 17.19
C GLU A 250 -6.15 -5.84 18.26
N VAL A 251 -5.58 -4.64 18.37
CA VAL A 251 -4.60 -4.27 19.41
C VAL A 251 -4.99 -2.96 20.10
N ASP A 252 -4.47 -2.74 21.30
CA ASP A 252 -4.70 -1.49 22.03
C ASP A 252 -4.21 -0.28 21.20
N THR A 253 -5.04 0.77 21.13
CA THR A 253 -4.83 1.91 20.23
C THR A 253 -3.48 2.61 20.48
N GLU A 254 -3.02 2.70 21.73
CA GLU A 254 -1.74 3.30 22.10
C GLU A 254 -0.52 2.50 21.58
N LYS A 255 -0.70 1.22 21.23
CA LYS A 255 0.38 0.39 20.66
C LYS A 255 0.53 0.61 19.16
N VAL A 256 -0.52 1.02 18.45
CA VAL A 256 -0.53 1.15 16.98
C VAL A 256 0.60 2.05 16.46
N PRO A 257 0.88 3.25 17.03
CA PRO A 257 1.98 4.08 16.57
C PRO A 257 3.37 3.44 16.75
N VAL A 258 3.55 2.65 17.82
CA VAL A 258 4.81 1.93 18.07
C VAL A 258 5.00 0.83 17.04
N LEU A 259 3.94 0.06 16.79
CA LEU A 259 3.96 -1.01 15.79
C LEU A 259 4.20 -0.46 14.39
N GLN A 260 3.54 0.64 14.00
CA GLN A 260 3.78 1.29 12.71
C GLN A 260 5.28 1.58 12.48
N LYS A 261 5.95 2.19 13.46
CA LYS A 261 7.37 2.50 13.40
C LYS A 261 8.23 1.25 13.21
N GLU A 262 7.96 0.22 13.99
CA GLU A 262 8.69 -1.06 13.92
C GLU A 262 8.49 -1.74 12.56
N LEU A 263 7.25 -1.82 12.08
CA LEU A 263 6.88 -2.46 10.81
C LEU A 263 7.52 -1.74 9.61
N ILE A 264 7.47 -0.41 9.58
CA ILE A 264 8.12 0.41 8.55
C ILE A 264 9.64 0.20 8.60
N PHE A 265 10.22 0.25 9.79
CA PHE A 265 11.67 0.07 9.97
C PHE A 265 12.15 -1.29 9.43
N LYS A 266 11.50 -2.39 9.83
CA LYS A 266 11.85 -3.74 9.36
C LYS A 266 11.67 -3.89 7.85
N THR A 267 10.61 -3.31 7.30
CA THR A 267 10.32 -3.38 5.85
C THR A 267 11.33 -2.60 5.03
N ASN A 268 11.71 -1.39 5.49
CA ASN A 268 12.76 -0.60 4.88
C ASN A 268 14.11 -1.34 4.93
N ARG A 269 14.43 -2.03 6.03
CA ARG A 269 15.66 -2.84 6.14
C ARG A 269 15.68 -3.99 5.13
N ALA A 270 14.54 -4.63 4.91
CA ALA A 270 14.36 -5.64 3.87
C ALA A 270 14.39 -5.06 2.44
N GLY A 271 14.39 -3.74 2.26
CA GLY A 271 14.40 -3.05 0.96
C GLY A 271 13.12 -3.27 0.16
N LYS A 272 11.99 -3.45 0.85
CA LYS A 272 10.67 -3.62 0.24
C LYS A 272 9.81 -2.39 0.50
N PRO A 273 8.89 -2.03 -0.41
CA PRO A 273 7.99 -0.90 -0.21
C PRO A 273 6.99 -1.15 0.92
N VAL A 274 6.67 -0.09 1.66
CA VAL A 274 5.62 -0.09 2.69
C VAL A 274 4.59 1.02 2.45
N ILE A 275 3.31 0.67 2.61
CA ILE A 275 2.17 1.58 2.52
C ILE A 275 1.59 1.80 3.92
N THR A 276 1.50 3.06 4.36
CA THR A 276 0.73 3.42 5.56
C THR A 276 -0.71 3.75 5.17
N ALA A 277 -1.66 2.99 5.71
CA ALA A 277 -3.05 2.99 5.25
C ALA A 277 -4.05 3.27 6.38
N THR A 278 -5.23 3.77 5.96
CA THR A 278 -6.42 4.12 6.78
C THR A 278 -6.17 5.26 7.77
N GLN A 279 -7.22 5.98 8.18
CA GLN A 279 -7.16 7.05 9.19
C GLN A 279 -6.12 8.14 8.87
N MET A 280 -5.85 8.41 7.59
CA MET A 280 -4.87 9.43 7.20
C MET A 280 -5.50 10.82 7.27
N LEU A 281 -6.54 11.07 6.47
CA LEU A 281 -7.27 12.34 6.41
C LEU A 281 -8.78 12.12 6.54
N GLU A 282 -9.20 11.18 7.40
CA GLU A 282 -10.58 10.68 7.52
C GLU A 282 -11.64 11.80 7.60
N SER A 283 -11.36 12.89 8.31
CA SER A 283 -12.28 14.04 8.44
C SER A 283 -12.63 14.66 7.08
N MET A 284 -11.79 14.46 6.05
CA MET A 284 -12.00 14.98 4.70
C MET A 284 -13.03 14.20 3.87
N VAL A 285 -13.50 13.06 4.35
CA VAL A 285 -14.71 12.43 3.80
C VAL A 285 -15.87 13.44 3.79
N THR A 286 -15.98 14.26 4.84
CA THR A 286 -17.08 15.22 5.01
C THR A 286 -16.65 16.69 5.03
N ASN A 287 -15.37 16.99 5.30
CA ASN A 287 -14.87 18.36 5.46
C ASN A 287 -13.86 18.73 4.38
N PRO A 288 -13.78 20.00 3.94
CA PRO A 288 -12.85 20.42 2.89
C PRO A 288 -11.40 20.57 3.37
N ARG A 289 -11.12 20.36 4.67
CA ARG A 289 -9.78 20.47 5.26
C ARG A 289 -9.59 19.43 6.36
N PRO A 290 -8.38 18.89 6.52
CA PRO A 290 -8.10 17.95 7.59
C PRO A 290 -7.89 18.69 8.91
N THR A 291 -7.93 17.92 9.99
CA THR A 291 -7.52 18.38 11.31
C THR A 291 -6.00 18.51 11.40
N ARG A 292 -5.50 19.26 12.39
CA ARG A 292 -4.06 19.33 12.68
C ARG A 292 -3.49 17.98 13.15
N ALA A 293 -4.32 17.16 13.79
CA ALA A 293 -3.92 15.83 14.24
C ALA A 293 -3.66 14.90 13.04
N GLU A 294 -4.55 14.90 12.05
CA GLU A 294 -4.38 14.13 10.81
C GLU A 294 -3.16 14.61 10.01
N ALA A 295 -2.96 15.92 9.88
CA ALA A 295 -1.76 16.45 9.23
C ALA A 295 -0.46 16.00 9.93
N SER A 296 -0.46 16.00 11.27
CA SER A 296 0.66 15.48 12.08
C SER A 296 0.85 13.98 11.88
N ASP A 297 -0.22 13.20 11.80
CA ASP A 297 -0.16 11.75 11.60
C ASP A 297 0.43 11.39 10.24
N VAL A 298 -0.03 12.05 9.17
CA VAL A 298 0.56 11.92 7.82
C VAL A 298 2.06 12.26 7.85
N ALA A 299 2.44 13.39 8.46
CA ALA A 299 3.83 13.79 8.56
C ALA A 299 4.68 12.75 9.34
N ASN A 300 4.15 12.19 10.42
CA ASN A 300 4.84 11.15 11.20
C ASN A 300 5.02 9.87 10.40
N ALA A 301 4.04 9.45 9.58
CA ALA A 301 4.21 8.30 8.70
C ALA A 301 5.38 8.48 7.70
N VAL A 302 5.57 9.71 7.20
CA VAL A 302 6.72 10.04 6.34
C VAL A 302 8.03 10.01 7.13
N MET A 303 8.05 10.60 8.32
CA MET A 303 9.22 10.58 9.21
C MET A 303 9.61 9.17 9.64
N ASP A 304 8.65 8.25 9.75
CA ASP A 304 8.90 6.84 10.03
C ASP A 304 9.56 6.12 8.84
N GLY A 305 9.47 6.70 7.64
CA GLY A 305 10.12 6.23 6.43
C GLY A 305 9.22 5.46 5.48
N THR A 306 7.90 5.72 5.50
CA THR A 306 6.94 5.06 4.60
C THR A 306 7.23 5.36 3.12
N ASP A 307 7.00 4.40 2.22
CA ASP A 307 7.11 4.65 0.78
C ASP A 307 5.88 5.36 0.23
N ALA A 308 4.71 5.02 0.78
CA ALA A 308 3.44 5.53 0.32
C ALA A 308 2.44 5.74 1.46
N VAL A 309 1.56 6.71 1.28
CA VAL A 309 0.40 6.97 2.14
C VAL A 309 -0.88 6.71 1.34
N MET A 310 -1.93 6.22 2.00
CA MET A 310 -3.16 5.80 1.32
C MET A 310 -4.42 6.54 1.79
N LEU A 311 -5.14 7.12 0.82
CA LEU A 311 -6.52 7.62 0.99
C LEU A 311 -7.52 6.48 0.72
N SER A 312 -8.46 6.32 1.63
CA SER A 312 -9.50 5.29 1.64
C SER A 312 -10.86 5.90 1.30
N GLY A 313 -11.68 6.21 2.31
CA GLY A 313 -13.00 6.81 2.09
C GLY A 313 -12.91 8.22 1.52
N GLU A 314 -11.81 8.94 1.82
CA GLU A 314 -11.57 10.32 1.42
C GLU A 314 -11.67 10.52 -0.09
N SER A 315 -11.03 9.63 -0.86
CA SER A 315 -11.04 9.67 -2.32
C SER A 315 -12.16 8.82 -2.94
N ALA A 316 -12.59 7.74 -2.29
CA ALA A 316 -13.52 6.79 -2.89
C ALA A 316 -15.00 7.21 -2.79
N SER A 317 -15.41 7.78 -1.65
CA SER A 317 -16.80 8.17 -1.38
C SER A 317 -16.94 9.52 -0.70
N GLY A 318 -15.83 10.24 -0.50
CA GLY A 318 -15.78 11.53 0.16
C GLY A 318 -16.33 12.65 -0.72
N LYS A 319 -16.66 13.77 -0.08
CA LYS A 319 -17.13 14.98 -0.77
C LYS A 319 -16.01 15.76 -1.47
N PHE A 320 -14.76 15.52 -1.10
CA PHE A 320 -13.59 16.30 -1.51
C PHE A 320 -12.44 15.40 -1.99
N PRO A 321 -12.65 14.53 -3.00
CA PRO A 321 -11.67 13.53 -3.40
C PRO A 321 -10.39 14.16 -3.96
N VAL A 322 -10.50 15.20 -4.79
CA VAL A 322 -9.35 15.88 -5.40
C VAL A 322 -8.58 16.67 -4.35
N GLU A 323 -9.29 17.44 -3.52
CA GLU A 323 -8.70 18.28 -2.48
C GLU A 323 -7.98 17.45 -1.41
N SER A 324 -8.47 16.23 -1.13
CA SER A 324 -7.80 15.26 -0.25
C SER A 324 -6.43 14.87 -0.82
N VAL A 325 -6.32 14.64 -2.13
CA VAL A 325 -5.03 14.37 -2.79
C VAL A 325 -4.13 15.60 -2.76
N GLU A 326 -4.68 16.78 -3.05
CA GLU A 326 -3.90 18.02 -3.07
C GLU A 326 -3.29 18.35 -1.71
N ILE A 327 -4.06 18.24 -0.62
CA ILE A 327 -3.56 18.53 0.73
C ILE A 327 -2.62 17.45 1.22
N MET A 328 -2.86 16.17 0.88
CA MET A 328 -1.92 15.09 1.11
C MET A 328 -0.58 15.42 0.46
N SER A 329 -0.58 15.75 -0.84
CA SER A 329 0.62 16.20 -1.55
C SER A 329 1.28 17.37 -0.83
N LYS A 330 0.56 18.44 -0.45
CA LYS A 330 1.14 19.59 0.27
C LYS A 330 1.82 19.20 1.58
N ILE A 331 1.21 18.32 2.39
CA ILE A 331 1.82 17.83 3.64
C ILE A 331 3.11 17.07 3.34
N LEU A 332 3.09 16.17 2.36
CA LEU A 332 4.26 15.37 1.96
C LEU A 332 5.41 16.27 1.50
N ARG A 333 5.13 17.32 0.72
CA ARG A 333 6.15 18.28 0.27
C ARG A 333 6.80 19.02 1.44
N GLU A 334 5.98 19.47 2.39
CA GLU A 334 6.46 20.23 3.54
C GLU A 334 7.36 19.39 4.45
N ILE A 335 6.91 18.18 4.83
CA ILE A 335 7.69 17.32 5.74
C ILE A 335 9.00 16.84 5.11
N GLU A 336 9.03 16.69 3.79
CA GLU A 336 10.23 16.27 3.04
C GLU A 336 11.30 17.36 2.91
N THR A 337 11.01 18.60 3.34
CA THR A 337 12.03 19.66 3.47
C THR A 337 12.95 19.45 4.68
N ILE A 338 12.56 18.62 5.65
CA ILE A 338 13.33 18.38 6.87
C ILE A 338 14.54 17.49 6.58
N ASP A 339 15.73 18.04 6.77
CA ASP A 339 17.00 17.34 6.54
C ASP A 339 17.26 16.17 7.51
N HIS A 340 16.67 16.17 8.71
CA HIS A 340 16.89 15.14 9.75
C HIS A 340 16.43 13.73 9.36
N MET A 341 15.52 13.58 8.38
CA MET A 341 15.14 12.26 7.87
C MET A 341 16.34 11.46 7.34
N TYR A 342 17.40 12.16 6.90
CA TYR A 342 18.59 11.53 6.32
C TYR A 342 19.47 10.80 7.34
N GLU A 343 19.47 11.26 8.59
CA GLU A 343 20.43 10.80 9.60
C GLU A 343 19.87 9.67 10.48
N ILE A 344 18.55 9.62 10.67
CA ILE A 344 17.89 8.72 11.63
C ILE A 344 17.91 7.25 11.16
N HIS A 345 17.74 6.98 9.87
CA HIS A 345 17.53 5.61 9.38
C HIS A 345 18.80 4.78 9.12
N TRP A 346 20.01 5.37 9.04
CA TRP A 346 21.17 4.67 8.46
C TRP A 346 22.35 4.37 9.39
N ASN A 347 22.29 4.73 10.66
CA ASN A 347 23.35 4.46 11.64
C ASN A 347 23.26 3.05 12.30
N LEU A 348 22.55 2.09 11.69
CA LEU A 348 22.33 0.76 12.26
C LEU A 348 23.09 -0.33 11.48
N LYS A 349 23.70 -1.28 12.20
CA LYS A 349 24.49 -2.39 11.62
C LYS A 349 23.60 -3.27 10.72
N LYS A 350 23.99 -3.44 9.46
CA LYS A 350 23.39 -4.37 8.49
C LYS A 350 24.04 -5.75 8.55
N SER A 351 23.30 -6.80 8.19
CA SER A 351 23.79 -8.17 7.97
C SER A 351 24.55 -8.31 6.64
N GLU A 352 25.37 -9.35 6.46
CA GLU A 352 26.21 -9.55 5.26
C GLU A 352 25.45 -9.60 3.93
N LEU A 353 24.29 -10.26 3.88
CA LEU A 353 23.42 -10.30 2.67
C LEU A 353 22.78 -8.95 2.37
N GLU A 354 22.43 -8.17 3.41
CA GLU A 354 22.01 -6.78 3.25
C GLU A 354 23.18 -5.92 2.74
N ILE A 355 24.43 -6.23 3.09
CA ILE A 355 25.61 -5.48 2.66
C ILE A 355 25.82 -5.59 1.16
N GLU A 356 25.75 -6.76 0.52
CA GLU A 356 26.04 -6.87 -0.93
C GLU A 356 25.01 -6.15 -1.80
N ARG A 357 23.70 -6.39 -1.57
CA ARG A 357 22.62 -5.71 -2.30
C ARG A 357 22.63 -4.20 -2.07
N SER A 358 22.78 -3.78 -0.82
CA SER A 358 22.69 -2.38 -0.43
C SER A 358 24.00 -1.63 -0.67
N ALA A 359 25.14 -2.29 -0.90
CA ALA A 359 26.44 -1.64 -1.08
C ALA A 359 26.42 -0.68 -2.27
N LEU A 360 25.93 -1.12 -3.43
CA LEU A 360 25.88 -0.28 -4.63
C LEU A 360 24.88 0.86 -4.50
N GLY A 361 23.72 0.61 -3.88
CA GLY A 361 22.78 1.68 -3.55
C GLY A 361 23.42 2.72 -2.61
N SER A 362 24.07 2.25 -1.55
CA SER A 362 24.76 3.10 -0.59
C SER A 362 25.87 3.90 -1.27
N ALA A 363 26.71 3.26 -2.09
CA ALA A 363 27.74 3.92 -2.86
C ALA A 363 27.15 4.97 -3.81
N ALA A 364 26.06 4.66 -4.52
CA ALA A 364 25.38 5.61 -5.38
C ALA A 364 24.88 6.84 -4.61
N ARG A 365 24.30 6.63 -3.41
CA ARG A 365 23.86 7.72 -2.52
C ARG A 365 25.04 8.57 -2.06
N GLU A 366 26.09 7.96 -1.52
CA GLU A 366 27.26 8.66 -0.99
C GLU A 366 27.97 9.46 -2.08
N ILE A 367 28.17 8.87 -3.26
CA ILE A 367 28.76 9.55 -4.41
C ILE A 367 27.87 10.73 -4.83
N ALA A 368 26.56 10.50 -4.98
CA ALA A 368 25.63 11.56 -5.39
C ALA A 368 25.66 12.75 -4.41
N HIS A 369 25.74 12.47 -3.11
CA HIS A 369 25.89 13.49 -2.08
C HIS A 369 27.24 14.22 -2.19
N ALA A 370 28.35 13.48 -2.24
CA ALA A 370 29.70 14.02 -2.24
C ALA A 370 30.02 14.93 -3.44
N ILE A 371 29.45 14.62 -4.62
CA ILE A 371 29.69 15.39 -5.84
C ILE A 371 28.58 16.40 -6.14
N HIS A 372 27.62 16.56 -5.22
CA HIS A 372 26.41 17.39 -5.42
C HIS A 372 25.69 17.05 -6.74
N ALA A 373 25.54 15.75 -7.02
CA ALA A 373 24.83 15.29 -8.20
C ALA A 373 23.41 15.86 -8.23
N LYS A 374 22.86 16.09 -9.42
CA LYS A 374 21.49 16.57 -9.60
C LYS A 374 20.45 15.46 -9.49
N ALA A 375 20.83 14.23 -9.82
CA ALA A 375 19.96 13.06 -9.79
C ALA A 375 20.76 11.76 -9.71
N ILE A 376 20.10 10.70 -9.27
CA ILE A 376 20.53 9.33 -9.54
C ILE A 376 19.67 8.80 -10.69
N ILE A 377 20.33 8.26 -11.72
CA ILE A 377 19.70 7.67 -12.90
C ILE A 377 19.74 6.15 -12.75
N ASN A 378 18.60 5.50 -13.00
CA ASN A 378 18.56 4.04 -13.14
C ASN A 378 18.17 3.66 -14.56
N PHE A 379 18.89 2.73 -15.17
CA PHE A 379 18.37 1.95 -16.28
C PHE A 379 17.90 0.60 -15.73
N THR A 380 16.66 0.23 -16.04
CA THR A 380 16.03 -0.93 -15.38
C THR A 380 15.00 -1.62 -16.25
N ARG A 381 15.01 -2.95 -16.22
CA ARG A 381 14.00 -3.79 -16.90
C ARG A 381 12.92 -4.29 -15.94
N SER A 382 13.25 -4.46 -14.66
CA SER A 382 12.35 -5.02 -13.64
C SER A 382 11.97 -4.02 -12.54
N GLY A 383 12.61 -2.84 -12.52
CA GLY A 383 12.49 -1.86 -11.44
C GLY A 383 13.46 -2.09 -10.28
N TYR A 384 14.27 -3.15 -10.31
CA TYR A 384 15.10 -3.55 -9.17
C TYR A 384 16.18 -2.53 -8.79
N SER A 385 16.91 -1.96 -9.75
CA SER A 385 17.88 -0.88 -9.49
C SER A 385 17.24 0.39 -8.91
N ALA A 386 16.01 0.70 -9.35
CA ALA A 386 15.23 1.80 -8.79
C ALA A 386 14.82 1.52 -7.33
N LEU A 387 14.44 0.28 -7.02
CA LEU A 387 14.11 -0.15 -5.66
C LEU A 387 15.34 -0.06 -4.72
N ILE A 388 16.50 -0.57 -5.16
CA ILE A 388 17.76 -0.44 -4.41
C ILE A 388 18.10 1.03 -4.14
N THR A 389 17.92 1.90 -5.14
CA THR A 389 18.19 3.33 -4.96
C THR A 389 17.19 3.97 -4.00
N SER A 390 15.91 3.60 -4.11
CA SER A 390 14.83 4.09 -3.26
C SER A 390 15.01 3.69 -1.79
N GLU A 391 15.50 2.47 -1.53
CA GLU A 391 15.85 1.98 -0.18
C GLU A 391 16.82 2.94 0.54
N MET A 392 17.74 3.56 -0.20
CA MET A 392 18.77 4.45 0.36
C MET A 392 18.25 5.87 0.68
N ARG A 393 17.02 6.17 0.26
CA ARG A 393 16.31 7.43 0.48
C ARG A 393 17.11 8.69 0.09
N PRO A 394 17.82 8.76 -1.06
CA PRO A 394 18.70 9.87 -1.43
C PRO A 394 18.03 11.26 -1.46
N LYS A 395 18.82 12.33 -1.21
CA LYS A 395 18.36 13.75 -1.28
C LYS A 395 17.93 14.12 -2.68
N VAL A 396 18.67 13.63 -3.66
CA VAL A 396 18.46 13.90 -5.07
C VAL A 396 17.29 13.07 -5.63
N PRO A 397 16.59 13.57 -6.66
CA PRO A 397 15.63 12.78 -7.42
C PRO A 397 16.21 11.47 -7.95
N ILE A 398 15.39 10.42 -7.99
CA ILE A 398 15.71 9.15 -8.63
C ILE A 398 14.94 9.08 -9.95
N LEU A 399 15.65 9.13 -11.09
CA LEU A 399 15.05 9.12 -12.41
C LEU A 399 15.31 7.76 -13.05
N SER A 400 14.26 6.96 -13.24
CA SER A 400 14.40 5.55 -13.62
C SER A 400 13.82 5.28 -15.00
N PHE A 401 14.68 4.92 -15.94
CA PHE A 401 14.36 4.61 -17.32
C PHE A 401 14.11 3.11 -17.52
N THR A 402 13.01 2.78 -18.18
CA THR A 402 12.61 1.40 -18.46
C THR A 402 11.98 1.28 -19.86
N PRO A 403 12.20 0.16 -20.57
CA PRO A 403 11.50 -0.11 -21.82
C PRO A 403 10.06 -0.61 -21.62
N TYR A 404 9.65 -0.91 -20.38
CA TYR A 404 8.37 -1.52 -20.09
C TYR A 404 7.49 -0.60 -19.25
N LEU A 405 6.32 -0.24 -19.79
CA LEU A 405 5.31 0.55 -19.08
C LEU A 405 4.81 -0.16 -17.81
N SER A 406 4.69 -1.49 -17.82
CA SER A 406 4.35 -2.27 -16.61
C SER A 406 5.37 -2.07 -15.49
N THR A 407 6.66 -1.98 -15.81
CA THR A 407 7.70 -1.69 -14.82
C THR A 407 7.63 -0.24 -14.34
N ALA A 408 7.35 0.71 -15.23
CA ALA A 408 7.13 2.11 -14.86
C ALA A 408 5.96 2.26 -13.87
N ARG A 409 4.84 1.57 -14.11
CA ARG A 409 3.68 1.53 -13.22
C ARG A 409 4.01 0.93 -11.85
N LYS A 410 4.76 -0.17 -11.79
CA LYS A 410 5.23 -0.74 -10.51
C LYS A 410 6.10 0.25 -9.73
N MET A 411 7.04 0.91 -10.40
CA MET A 411 7.93 1.90 -9.78
C MET A 411 7.18 3.11 -9.19
N LYS A 412 5.90 3.34 -9.51
CA LYS A 412 5.07 4.36 -8.87
C LYS A 412 4.86 4.12 -7.38
N LEU A 413 5.16 2.93 -6.85
CA LEU A 413 5.16 2.63 -5.42
C LEU A 413 6.49 2.96 -4.72
N TYR A 414 7.58 3.13 -5.47
CA TYR A 414 8.91 3.28 -4.87
C TYR A 414 9.18 4.74 -4.52
N ARG A 415 9.47 5.03 -3.24
CA ARG A 415 9.67 6.41 -2.77
C ARG A 415 10.77 7.13 -3.56
N GLY A 416 10.49 8.35 -3.98
CA GLY A 416 11.44 9.22 -4.68
C GLY A 416 11.73 8.82 -6.12
N VAL A 417 11.21 7.69 -6.59
CA VAL A 417 11.42 7.19 -7.96
C VAL A 417 10.45 7.86 -8.92
N GLN A 418 11.00 8.39 -9.99
CA GLN A 418 10.25 8.92 -11.11
C GLN A 418 10.53 8.07 -12.37
N PRO A 419 9.54 7.32 -12.87
CA PRO A 419 9.73 6.45 -14.01
C PRO A 419 9.67 7.22 -15.34
N PHE A 420 10.53 6.84 -16.28
CA PHE A 420 10.49 7.24 -17.69
C PHE A 420 10.40 6.00 -18.56
N VAL A 421 9.41 5.96 -19.45
CA VAL A 421 9.32 4.89 -20.46
C VAL A 421 10.13 5.31 -21.68
N MET A 422 11.03 4.44 -22.12
CA MET A 422 11.89 4.65 -23.27
C MET A 422 11.81 3.48 -24.26
N PRO A 423 12.25 3.63 -25.51
CA PRO A 423 12.43 2.48 -26.40
C PRO A 423 13.44 1.47 -25.83
N PHE A 424 13.29 0.20 -26.20
CA PHE A 424 14.35 -0.79 -25.92
C PHE A 424 15.60 -0.42 -26.72
N MET A 425 16.75 -0.42 -26.05
CA MET A 425 18.05 -0.08 -26.64
C MET A 425 19.06 -1.15 -26.25
N GLU A 426 19.86 -1.58 -27.22
CA GLU A 426 20.86 -2.64 -27.02
C GLU A 426 22.15 -2.10 -26.40
N THR A 427 22.53 -0.86 -26.73
CA THR A 427 23.78 -0.28 -26.27
C THR A 427 23.58 0.73 -25.14
N PHE A 428 24.51 0.73 -24.20
CA PHE A 428 24.52 1.68 -23.09
C PHE A 428 24.70 3.13 -23.56
N LEU A 429 25.43 3.33 -24.66
CA LEU A 429 25.64 4.66 -25.23
C LEU A 429 24.33 5.25 -25.77
N ASP A 430 23.50 4.46 -26.42
CA ASP A 430 22.20 4.91 -26.93
C ASP A 430 21.26 5.26 -25.77
N MET A 431 21.28 4.46 -24.70
CA MET A 431 20.52 4.76 -23.48
C MET A 431 20.92 6.11 -22.86
N ILE A 432 22.23 6.39 -22.77
CA ILE A 432 22.72 7.70 -22.30
C ILE A 432 22.24 8.82 -23.22
N ARG A 433 22.38 8.68 -24.54
CA ARG A 433 21.96 9.72 -25.50
C ARG A 433 20.46 10.02 -25.40
N TYR A 434 19.63 8.97 -25.26
CA TYR A 434 18.20 9.13 -25.06
C TYR A 434 17.90 9.86 -23.75
N MET A 435 18.51 9.42 -22.64
CA MET A 435 18.37 10.06 -21.34
C MET A 435 18.78 11.54 -21.39
N GLU A 436 19.91 11.88 -22.00
CA GLU A 436 20.35 13.28 -22.16
C GLU A 436 19.33 14.10 -22.94
N SER A 437 18.92 13.61 -24.12
CA SER A 437 17.92 14.27 -24.95
C SER A 437 16.61 14.49 -24.20
N LYS A 438 16.11 13.45 -23.53
CA LYS A 438 14.83 13.50 -22.81
C LYS A 438 14.87 14.44 -21.60
N LEU A 439 15.91 14.36 -20.76
CA LEU A 439 15.98 15.16 -19.55
C LEU A 439 16.35 16.62 -19.82
N THR A 440 17.04 16.91 -20.92
CA THR A 440 17.29 18.29 -21.34
C THR A 440 16.06 18.90 -22.03
N SER A 441 15.34 18.14 -22.88
CA SER A 441 14.10 18.62 -23.50
C SER A 441 13.00 18.89 -22.48
N ASP A 442 12.94 18.09 -21.42
CA ASP A 442 11.95 18.23 -20.35
C ASP A 442 12.38 19.26 -19.29
N GLU A 443 13.51 19.95 -19.49
CA GLU A 443 14.11 20.94 -18.56
C GLU A 443 14.38 20.39 -17.15
N VAL A 444 14.58 19.07 -17.04
CA VAL A 444 14.88 18.37 -15.77
C VAL A 444 16.36 18.51 -15.41
N LEU A 445 17.24 18.41 -16.42
CA LEU A 445 18.69 18.56 -16.28
C LEU A 445 19.24 19.54 -17.33
N SER A 446 20.32 20.21 -17.00
CA SER A 446 21.05 21.13 -17.87
C SER A 446 22.42 20.58 -18.26
N THR A 447 22.98 21.10 -19.36
CA THR A 447 24.37 20.82 -19.73
C THR A 447 25.31 21.17 -18.58
N GLY A 448 26.25 20.28 -18.26
CA GLY A 448 27.19 20.43 -17.14
C GLY A 448 26.70 19.85 -15.82
N ASP A 449 25.41 19.54 -15.67
CA ASP A 449 24.91 18.82 -14.50
C ASP A 449 25.59 17.45 -14.38
N THR A 450 25.88 17.05 -13.15
CA THR A 450 26.48 15.75 -12.86
C THR A 450 25.43 14.83 -12.26
N VAL A 451 25.39 13.59 -12.72
CA VAL A 451 24.47 12.54 -12.26
C VAL A 451 25.24 11.28 -11.91
N VAL A 452 24.63 10.43 -11.10
CA VAL A 452 25.14 9.09 -10.80
C VAL A 452 24.24 8.06 -11.49
N ILE A 453 24.80 7.20 -12.33
CA ILE A 453 24.07 6.15 -13.03
C ILE A 453 24.28 4.83 -12.28
N LEU A 454 23.20 4.16 -11.90
CA LEU A 454 23.19 2.83 -11.30
C LEU A 454 22.34 1.88 -12.15
N SER A 455 22.96 0.83 -12.69
CA SER A 455 22.33 -0.13 -13.62
C SER A 455 22.88 -1.55 -13.42
N GLY A 456 22.22 -2.54 -14.01
CA GLY A 456 22.90 -3.79 -14.38
C GLY A 456 23.77 -3.59 -15.62
N ALA A 457 24.78 -4.44 -15.79
CA ALA A 457 25.71 -4.41 -16.90
C ALA A 457 24.96 -4.57 -18.24
N PRO A 458 25.38 -3.88 -19.30
CA PRO A 458 24.79 -4.05 -20.63
C PRO A 458 24.86 -5.53 -21.06
N GLY A 459 23.71 -6.13 -21.41
CA GLY A 459 23.61 -7.55 -21.77
C GLY A 459 23.53 -8.53 -20.59
N GLY A 460 23.52 -8.05 -19.33
CA GLY A 460 23.43 -8.88 -18.13
C GLY A 460 22.04 -9.46 -17.84
N GLU A 461 21.98 -10.40 -16.89
CA GLU A 461 20.74 -11.06 -16.46
C GLU A 461 19.75 -10.07 -15.81
N THR A 462 18.45 -10.32 -15.99
CA THR A 462 17.39 -9.58 -15.31
C THR A 462 17.51 -9.72 -13.79
N LYS A 463 17.54 -8.58 -13.07
CA LYS A 463 17.72 -8.42 -11.60
C LYS A 463 19.16 -8.46 -11.09
N SER A 464 20.17 -8.29 -11.94
CA SER A 464 21.52 -7.92 -11.51
C SER A 464 21.68 -6.38 -11.47
N VAL A 465 22.45 -5.88 -10.50
CA VAL A 465 22.93 -4.49 -10.43
C VAL A 465 24.39 -4.57 -10.05
N ASP A 466 25.27 -4.12 -10.95
CA ASP A 466 26.72 -4.31 -10.87
C ASP A 466 27.49 -3.16 -11.55
N PHE A 467 26.79 -2.14 -12.06
CA PHE A 467 27.39 -1.00 -12.75
C PHE A 467 27.03 0.32 -12.07
N LEU A 468 28.06 1.13 -11.78
CA LEU A 468 27.96 2.46 -11.21
C LEU A 468 28.86 3.44 -11.98
N GLN A 469 28.32 4.59 -12.41
CA GLN A 469 29.07 5.59 -13.16
C GLN A 469 28.72 7.01 -12.74
N ILE A 470 29.74 7.86 -12.58
CA ILE A 470 29.55 9.31 -12.52
C ILE A 470 29.52 9.83 -13.95
N TYR A 471 28.45 10.54 -14.32
CA TYR A 471 28.27 11.06 -15.67
C TYR A 471 27.97 12.55 -15.64
N ARG A 472 28.56 13.30 -16.57
CA ARG A 472 28.31 14.73 -16.74
C ARG A 472 27.52 14.94 -18.03
N ILE A 473 26.36 15.57 -17.93
CA ILE A 473 25.49 15.88 -19.06
C ILE A 473 26.25 16.74 -20.06
N LYS A 474 26.35 16.27 -21.30
CA LYS A 474 27.07 16.94 -22.38
C LYS A 474 26.11 17.80 -23.19
N GLN A 475 26.69 18.79 -23.88
CA GLN A 475 25.94 19.57 -24.86
C GLN A 475 25.58 18.66 -26.02
N ILE A 476 24.30 18.54 -26.35
CA ILE A 476 23.85 17.81 -27.53
C ILE A 476 24.35 18.61 -28.74
N SER A 477 25.43 18.14 -29.37
CA SER A 477 25.82 18.63 -30.68
C SER A 477 24.70 18.26 -31.65
N SER A 478 23.94 19.27 -32.08
CA SER A 478 22.88 19.15 -33.08
C SER A 478 23.48 18.64 -34.39
N GLY A 479 23.40 17.33 -34.58
CA GLY A 479 23.89 16.68 -35.79
C GLY A 479 23.66 15.19 -35.70
N PHE A 480 22.47 14.75 -36.12
CA PHE A 480 22.25 13.71 -37.13
C PHE A 480 20.84 13.86 -37.69
#